data_AF-A0A3N5M1R4-F1
#
_entry.id   AF-A0A3N5M1R4-F1
#
_cell.length_a   1.000
_cell.length_b   1.000
_cell.length_c   1.000
_cell.angle_alpha   90.00
_cell.angle_beta   90.00
_cell.angle_gamma   90.00
#
_symmetry.space_group_name_H-M   'P 1'
#
loop_
_entity.id
_entity.type
_entity.pdbx_description
1 polymer ?
#
loop_
_entity_poly.entity_id
_entity_poly.type
_entity_poly.pdbx_seq_one_letter_code
_entity_poly.pdbx_strand_id
1 'polypeptide(L)'
;MRNERGMAMLIALVVAVLLSFLCLSMTFSSLQDFQISTEFENHEKALLIADAGYNKAKEDLRGNIIDQLLAQPGTINVYNADTTLEAWATRNPVSPIDARNLDFSGALPSGLTVTSVPVTGLLTSPTGTEIAGGRYFAKLTDNAEADGDLTVDSDGTVILRVIGISRNLGGETNTYNNSRKNSVAIIEGLIKRHTTLDMTSPMAIIGPGVDTTFQGSSFLVDGYNHLNWTMEDLEDVNKAKALKGDYDTPNPFPGISCLNEDGTPVDAIKAELIDGNQEENVRGLGGTKDTPSVADGTADLNEDAQNILDPAYLTKLLVKLASIADNTYQGDQLPDNDDLNLGTHDDPKITYINGDVTISWDISGAGILVVTGDLKARGSVIFEGLVLVIGSGVFDAAGLNDGILGGLVVSKLQGNAFGTSSISLKGNSRFFFSGSSIQLATSLLTTQSLSWREITPEIEPRAAATP
;
A
#
# COMPACT_ATOMS: atom_id res chain seq x y z
N MET A 1 76.05 51.82 -4.04
CA MET A 1 74.98 52.53 -3.32
C MET A 1 73.76 52.95 -4.16
N ARG A 2 73.87 53.67 -5.31
CA ARG A 2 72.68 54.09 -6.09
C ARG A 2 72.04 52.97 -6.94
N ASN A 3 72.84 52.02 -7.44
CA ASN A 3 72.36 50.85 -8.19
C ASN A 3 71.75 49.73 -7.32
N GLU A 4 72.20 49.56 -6.07
CA GLU A 4 71.67 48.54 -5.15
C GLU A 4 70.24 48.89 -4.68
N ARG A 5 69.92 50.18 -4.56
CA ARG A 5 68.57 50.65 -4.19
C ARG A 5 67.54 50.40 -5.30
N GLY A 6 67.93 50.44 -6.58
CA GLY A 6 67.05 50.15 -7.71
C GLY A 6 66.70 48.66 -7.83
N MET A 7 67.69 47.79 -7.65
CA MET A 7 67.49 46.33 -7.58
C MET A 7 66.62 45.92 -6.38
N ALA A 8 66.83 46.54 -5.22
CA ALA A 8 66.00 46.27 -4.03
C ALA A 8 64.52 46.65 -4.25
N MET A 9 64.25 47.76 -4.94
CA MET A 9 62.88 48.18 -5.26
C MET A 9 62.20 47.21 -6.26
N LEU A 10 62.93 46.72 -7.26
CA LEU A 10 62.41 45.72 -8.21
C LEU A 10 62.08 44.39 -7.52
N ILE A 11 62.97 43.91 -6.64
CA ILE A 11 62.73 42.69 -5.87
C ILE A 11 61.52 42.87 -4.94
N ALA A 12 61.42 44.01 -4.25
CA ALA A 12 60.27 44.31 -3.40
C ALA A 12 58.96 44.37 -4.19
N LEU A 13 58.97 44.93 -5.40
CA LEU A 13 57.79 44.97 -6.28
C LEU A 13 57.39 43.58 -6.77
N VAL A 14 58.34 42.73 -7.18
CA VAL A 14 58.06 41.35 -7.57
C VAL A 14 57.49 40.55 -6.40
N VAL A 15 58.08 40.67 -5.21
CA VAL A 15 57.58 40.02 -3.99
C VAL A 15 56.18 40.51 -3.62
N ALA A 16 55.91 41.83 -3.72
CA ALA A 16 54.60 42.40 -3.45
C ALA A 16 53.53 41.91 -4.44
N VAL A 17 53.86 41.79 -5.73
CA VAL A 17 52.96 41.25 -6.75
C VAL A 17 52.67 39.77 -6.49
N LEU A 18 53.68 38.96 -6.18
CA LEU A 18 53.51 37.55 -5.83
C LEU A 18 52.64 37.37 -4.58
N LEU A 19 52.87 38.16 -3.53
CA LEU A 19 52.04 38.16 -2.32
C LEU A 19 50.59 38.60 -2.62
N SER A 20 50.40 39.57 -3.51
CA SER A 20 49.06 40.03 -3.91
C SER A 20 48.30 38.95 -4.66
N PHE A 21 48.96 38.22 -5.58
CA PHE A 21 48.35 37.06 -6.26
C PHE A 21 48.02 35.93 -5.28
N LEU A 22 48.89 35.68 -4.29
CA LEU A 22 48.62 34.68 -3.26
C LEU A 22 47.40 35.06 -2.39
N CYS A 23 47.31 36.32 -1.96
CA CYS A 23 46.15 36.81 -1.20
C CYS A 23 44.86 36.76 -2.02
N LEU A 24 44.91 37.11 -3.30
CA LEU A 24 43.76 37.04 -4.19
C LEU A 24 43.29 35.59 -4.38
N SER A 25 44.23 34.65 -4.60
CA SER A 25 43.95 33.22 -4.71
C SER A 25 43.28 32.66 -3.45
N MET A 26 43.81 32.99 -2.26
CA MET A 26 43.21 32.59 -0.98
C MET A 26 41.81 33.17 -0.77
N THR A 27 41.58 34.42 -1.20
CA THR A 27 40.26 35.05 -1.10
C THR A 27 39.25 34.36 -2.01
N PHE A 28 39.62 34.06 -3.26
CA PHE A 28 38.76 33.30 -4.17
C PHE A 28 38.47 31.89 -3.65
N SER A 29 39.48 31.19 -3.13
CA SER A 29 39.29 29.87 -2.51
C SER A 29 38.31 29.95 -1.33
N SER A 30 38.49 30.91 -0.43
CA SER A 30 37.60 31.08 0.72
C SER A 30 36.16 31.43 0.33
N LEU A 31 35.95 32.20 -0.75
CA LEU A 31 34.62 32.50 -1.26
C LEU A 31 33.96 31.26 -1.86
N GLN A 32 34.73 30.45 -2.60
CA GLN A 32 34.25 29.20 -3.17
C GLN A 32 33.89 28.20 -2.07
N ASP A 33 34.73 28.04 -1.05
CA ASP A 33 34.47 27.15 0.09
C ASP A 33 33.20 27.58 0.86
N PHE A 34 33.01 28.88 1.05
CA PHE A 34 31.80 29.41 1.69
C PHE A 34 30.53 29.12 0.87
N GLN A 35 30.60 29.30 -0.45
CA GLN A 35 29.49 28.99 -1.35
C GLN A 35 29.15 27.50 -1.33
N ILE A 36 30.16 26.62 -1.46
CA ILE A 36 29.97 25.16 -1.40
C ILE A 36 29.35 24.76 -0.06
N SER A 37 29.86 25.30 1.06
CA SER A 37 29.34 25.00 2.39
C SER A 37 27.88 25.42 2.56
N THR A 38 27.50 26.58 2.03
CA THR A 38 26.13 27.10 2.15
C THR A 38 25.17 26.26 1.29
N GLU A 39 25.55 25.94 0.06
CA GLU A 39 24.75 25.09 -0.82
C GLU A 39 24.60 23.68 -0.26
N PHE A 40 25.67 23.12 0.32
CA PHE A 40 25.62 21.82 0.99
C PHE A 40 24.63 21.82 2.17
N GLU A 41 24.70 22.83 3.05
CA GLU A 41 23.79 22.93 4.20
C GLU A 41 22.32 23.06 3.76
N ASN A 42 22.05 23.85 2.72
CA ASN A 42 20.68 24.04 2.25
C ASN A 42 20.13 22.81 1.51
N HIS A 43 20.99 22.11 0.78
CA HIS A 43 20.65 20.85 0.15
C HIS A 43 20.34 19.77 1.19
N GLU A 44 21.15 19.66 2.26
CA GLU A 44 20.89 18.74 3.37
C GLU A 44 19.54 19.01 4.04
N LYS A 45 19.17 20.29 4.24
CA LYS A 45 17.83 20.66 4.73
C LYS A 45 16.72 20.21 3.78
N ALA A 46 16.89 20.42 2.47
CA ALA A 46 15.90 20.00 1.48
C ALA A 46 15.74 18.47 1.44
N LEU A 47 16.85 17.73 1.59
CA LEU A 47 16.86 16.27 1.66
C LEU A 47 16.14 15.75 2.92
N LEU A 48 16.38 16.36 4.08
CA LEU A 48 15.65 16.03 5.31
C LEU A 48 14.14 16.27 5.19
N ILE A 49 13.73 17.34 4.51
CA ILE A 49 12.32 17.62 4.20
C ILE A 49 11.75 16.56 3.26
N ALA A 50 12.51 16.17 2.23
CA ALA A 50 12.10 15.12 1.30
C ALA A 50 11.93 13.77 2.01
N ASP A 51 12.85 13.41 2.91
CA ASP A 51 12.80 12.15 3.65
C ASP A 51 11.63 12.11 4.65
N ALA A 52 11.39 13.22 5.35
CA ALA A 52 10.22 13.36 6.20
C ALA A 52 8.91 13.25 5.39
N GLY A 53 8.86 13.90 4.21
CA GLY A 53 7.74 13.79 3.28
C GLY A 53 7.55 12.38 2.71
N TYR A 54 8.63 11.66 2.46
CA TYR A 54 8.62 10.26 1.99
C TYR A 54 8.00 9.33 3.03
N ASN A 55 8.43 9.44 4.29
CA ASN A 55 7.86 8.65 5.37
C ASN A 55 6.38 8.99 5.62
N LYS A 56 6.01 10.27 5.54
CA LYS A 56 4.61 10.70 5.68
C LYS A 56 3.74 10.18 4.54
N ALA A 57 4.20 10.31 3.29
CA ALA A 57 3.48 9.81 2.13
C ALA A 57 3.29 8.28 2.20
N LYS A 58 4.27 7.51 2.68
CA LYS A 58 4.12 6.07 2.91
C LYS A 58 3.07 5.72 3.96
N GLU A 59 2.97 6.52 5.03
CA GLU A 59 1.92 6.36 6.03
C GLU A 59 0.53 6.59 5.40
N ASP A 60 0.42 7.61 4.56
CA ASP A 60 -0.84 7.96 3.88
C ASP A 60 -1.27 6.91 2.84
N LEU A 61 -0.39 6.00 2.41
CA LEU A 61 -0.77 4.87 1.53
C LEU A 61 -1.55 3.77 2.27
N ARG A 62 -1.46 3.70 3.60
CA ARG A 62 -2.13 2.67 4.39
C ARG A 62 -3.64 2.92 4.41
N GLY A 63 -4.42 1.88 4.13
CA GLY A 63 -5.89 1.97 4.04
C GLY A 63 -6.43 2.50 2.72
N ASN A 64 -5.54 2.92 1.81
CA ASN A 64 -5.93 3.40 0.49
C ASN A 64 -5.58 2.37 -0.59
N ILE A 65 -6.47 2.20 -1.58
CA ILE A 65 -6.25 1.32 -2.72
C ILE A 65 -5.29 2.00 -3.69
N ILE A 66 -4.21 1.31 -4.09
CA ILE A 66 -3.13 1.89 -4.92
C ILE A 66 -3.67 2.35 -6.27
N ASP A 67 -4.49 1.55 -6.95
CA ASP A 67 -5.09 1.90 -8.25
C ASP A 67 -5.92 3.18 -8.18
N GLN A 68 -6.66 3.38 -7.09
CA GLN A 68 -7.43 4.61 -6.87
C GLN A 68 -6.51 5.82 -6.70
N LEU A 69 -5.39 5.65 -6.00
CA LEU A 69 -4.39 6.71 -5.83
C LEU A 69 -3.65 7.01 -7.14
N LEU A 70 -3.27 5.99 -7.91
CA LEU A 70 -2.62 6.13 -9.21
C LEU A 70 -3.54 6.86 -10.21
N ALA A 71 -4.82 6.52 -10.22
CA ALA A 71 -5.83 7.17 -11.07
C ALA A 71 -6.32 8.53 -10.53
N GLN A 72 -5.96 8.92 -9.30
CA GLN A 72 -6.47 10.12 -8.65
C GLN A 72 -6.12 11.38 -9.45
N PRO A 73 -7.12 12.18 -9.90
CA PRO A 73 -6.85 13.41 -10.61
C PRO A 73 -6.35 14.49 -9.63
N GLY A 74 -5.23 15.10 -9.98
CA GLY A 74 -4.63 16.22 -9.28
C GLY A 74 -4.33 17.38 -10.23
N THR A 75 -4.04 18.55 -9.67
CA THR A 75 -3.56 19.70 -10.44
C THR A 75 -2.33 20.26 -9.77
N ILE A 76 -1.34 20.66 -10.57
CA ILE A 76 -0.14 21.35 -10.08
C ILE A 76 -0.07 22.71 -10.73
N ASN A 77 0.33 23.70 -9.94
CA ASN A 77 0.58 25.04 -10.44
C ASN A 77 1.96 25.08 -11.10
N VAL A 78 1.97 25.43 -12.38
CA VAL A 78 3.20 25.63 -13.14
C VAL A 78 3.47 27.13 -13.24
N TYR A 79 4.71 27.50 -12.89
CA TYR A 79 5.18 28.88 -12.87
C TYR A 79 5.94 29.24 -14.16
N ASN A 80 6.15 28.29 -15.07
CA ASN A 80 6.75 28.54 -16.39
C ASN A 80 5.85 28.08 -17.54
N ALA A 81 5.66 28.92 -18.56
CA ALA A 81 4.85 28.62 -19.75
C ALA A 81 5.56 27.72 -20.78
N ASP A 82 6.76 27.18 -20.50
CA ASP A 82 7.45 26.26 -21.40
C ASP A 82 6.87 24.84 -21.24
N THR A 83 5.89 24.56 -22.10
CA THR A 83 4.83 23.55 -21.95
C THR A 83 5.10 22.24 -22.68
N THR A 84 6.28 21.63 -22.59
CA THR A 84 6.39 20.19 -22.90
C THR A 84 6.09 19.37 -21.64
N LEU A 85 4.82 19.41 -21.27
CA LEU A 85 4.23 18.81 -20.06
C LEU A 85 4.48 17.29 -19.93
N GLU A 86 4.72 16.62 -21.04
CA GLU A 86 4.53 15.17 -21.13
C GLU A 86 5.67 14.35 -20.51
N ALA A 87 6.89 14.90 -20.42
CA ALA A 87 8.06 14.13 -20.02
C ALA A 87 8.32 14.10 -18.50
N TRP A 88 8.17 15.25 -17.82
CA TRP A 88 8.46 15.34 -16.38
C TRP A 88 7.23 15.03 -15.53
N ALA A 89 6.02 15.40 -15.98
CA ALA A 89 4.80 15.27 -15.19
C ALA A 89 4.36 13.80 -15.01
N THR A 90 4.90 12.89 -15.82
CA THR A 90 4.72 11.45 -15.65
C THR A 90 5.34 10.98 -14.34
N ARG A 91 6.54 11.46 -13.95
CA ARG A 91 7.26 11.01 -12.75
C ARG A 91 7.37 12.04 -11.62
N ASN A 92 7.58 13.31 -11.94
CA ASN A 92 7.81 14.36 -10.94
C ASN A 92 6.49 14.97 -10.45
N PRO A 93 6.30 15.13 -9.13
CA PRO A 93 5.11 15.81 -8.57
C PRO A 93 5.11 17.33 -8.80
N VAL A 94 6.25 17.93 -9.17
CA VAL A 94 6.38 19.32 -9.61
C VAL A 94 7.68 19.41 -10.41
N SER A 95 7.76 20.31 -11.40
CA SER A 95 9.01 20.53 -12.12
C SER A 95 10.11 20.99 -11.14
N PRO A 96 11.34 20.43 -11.18
CA PRO A 96 12.45 20.91 -10.34
C PRO A 96 12.72 22.41 -10.50
N ILE A 97 12.48 22.96 -11.69
CA ILE A 97 12.62 24.39 -11.97
C ILE A 97 11.56 25.20 -11.21
N ASP A 98 10.31 24.72 -11.20
CA ASP A 98 9.22 25.38 -10.49
C ASP A 98 9.40 25.27 -8.97
N ALA A 99 9.86 24.12 -8.47
CA ALA A 99 10.16 23.89 -7.06
C ALA A 99 11.19 24.92 -6.52
N ARG A 100 12.20 25.27 -7.33
CA ARG A 100 13.19 26.30 -6.98
C ARG A 100 12.61 27.72 -6.88
N ASN A 101 11.50 27.98 -7.58
CA ASN A 101 10.89 29.30 -7.67
C ASN A 101 9.62 29.46 -6.82
N LEU A 102 9.19 28.38 -6.14
CA LEU A 102 7.99 28.35 -5.32
C LEU A 102 8.00 29.42 -4.22
N ASP A 103 6.96 30.24 -4.16
CA ASP A 103 6.70 31.10 -3.01
C ASP A 103 5.80 30.39 -2.00
N PHE A 104 6.31 30.24 -0.79
CA PHE A 104 5.62 29.60 0.32
C PHE A 104 4.56 30.51 0.98
N SER A 105 4.52 31.80 0.62
CA SER A 105 3.47 32.71 1.08
C SER A 105 2.12 32.45 0.39
N GLY A 106 2.10 31.61 -0.65
CA GLY A 106 0.94 31.36 -1.51
C GLY A 106 0.62 32.51 -2.46
N ALA A 107 1.34 33.64 -2.37
CA ALA A 107 1.23 34.73 -3.32
C ALA A 107 1.99 34.35 -4.60
N LEU A 108 1.32 34.46 -5.74
CA LEU A 108 1.99 34.37 -7.04
C LEU A 108 2.95 35.56 -7.16
N PRO A 109 4.20 35.34 -7.61
CA PRO A 109 5.08 36.46 -7.88
C PRO A 109 4.42 37.41 -8.89
N SER A 110 4.44 38.71 -8.62
CA SER A 110 3.76 39.71 -9.43
C SER A 110 4.18 39.64 -10.90
N GLY A 111 3.23 39.36 -11.80
CA GLY A 111 3.46 39.27 -13.26
C GLY A 111 3.53 37.83 -13.83
N LEU A 112 3.37 36.80 -13.00
CA LEU A 112 3.22 35.41 -13.47
C LEU A 112 1.75 35.02 -13.61
N THR A 113 1.41 34.43 -14.77
CA THR A 113 0.17 33.65 -14.94
C THR A 113 0.46 32.22 -14.51
N VAL A 114 -0.21 31.74 -13.45
CA VAL A 114 -0.16 30.32 -13.11
C VAL A 114 -1.11 29.57 -14.02
N THR A 115 -0.54 28.59 -14.73
CA THR A 115 -1.30 27.59 -15.46
C THR A 115 -1.34 26.35 -14.60
N SER A 116 -2.55 25.83 -14.33
CA SER A 116 -2.70 24.56 -13.63
C SER A 116 -2.65 23.42 -14.64
N VAL A 117 -1.81 22.41 -14.37
CA VAL A 117 -1.64 21.23 -15.21
C VAL A 117 -2.28 20.03 -14.52
N PRO A 118 -3.15 19.27 -15.21
CA PRO A 118 -3.68 18.03 -14.67
C PRO A 118 -2.58 16.97 -14.59
N VAL A 119 -2.49 16.31 -13.45
CA VAL A 119 -1.61 15.16 -13.23
C VAL A 119 -2.38 14.06 -12.50
N THR A 120 -1.92 12.83 -12.63
CA THR A 120 -2.43 11.69 -11.85
C THR A 120 -1.44 11.31 -10.75
N GLY A 121 -1.88 10.58 -9.72
CA GLY A 121 -1.01 10.04 -8.68
C GLY A 121 -0.53 11.04 -7.63
N LEU A 122 -1.06 12.27 -7.58
CA LEU A 122 -0.59 13.31 -6.66
C LEU A 122 -1.12 13.08 -5.24
N LEU A 123 -0.23 12.87 -4.27
CA LEU A 123 -0.57 12.61 -2.86
C LEU A 123 -0.62 13.87 -1.99
N THR A 124 -0.27 15.03 -2.55
CA THR A 124 -0.13 16.30 -1.82
C THR A 124 -0.97 17.40 -2.44
N SER A 125 -1.18 18.50 -1.71
CA SER A 125 -1.91 19.64 -2.26
C SER A 125 -1.18 20.24 -3.49
N PRO A 126 -1.90 20.96 -4.38
CA PRO A 126 -1.30 21.70 -5.50
C PRO A 126 -0.22 22.71 -5.08
N THR A 127 -0.20 23.10 -3.80
CA THR A 127 0.78 24.04 -3.22
C THR A 127 1.86 23.35 -2.38
N GLY A 128 1.85 22.02 -2.32
CA GLY A 128 2.69 21.22 -1.45
C GLY A 128 2.18 21.20 -0.01
N THR A 129 2.77 20.34 0.81
CA THR A 129 2.45 20.19 2.24
C THR A 129 3.61 20.70 3.08
N GLU A 130 3.34 21.49 4.12
CA GLU A 130 4.38 22.06 4.97
C GLU A 130 4.94 21.04 5.97
N ILE A 131 6.27 20.96 6.06
CA ILE A 131 6.96 20.11 7.03
C ILE A 131 8.33 20.71 7.40
N ALA A 132 8.66 20.73 8.69
CA ALA A 132 9.95 21.20 9.22
C ALA A 132 10.42 22.59 8.71
N GLY A 133 9.49 23.52 8.45
CA GLY A 133 9.79 24.85 7.92
C GLY A 133 10.02 24.91 6.40
N GLY A 134 9.94 23.75 5.72
CA GLY A 134 9.93 23.59 4.27
C GLY A 134 8.59 23.08 3.74
N ARG A 135 8.59 22.64 2.49
CA ARG A 135 7.44 22.02 1.81
C ARG A 135 7.88 20.77 1.07
N TYR A 136 7.01 19.77 1.03
CA TYR A 136 7.22 18.61 0.18
C TYR A 136 6.05 18.41 -0.79
N PHE A 137 6.36 17.78 -1.91
CA PHE A 137 5.40 17.29 -2.89
C PHE A 137 5.64 15.80 -3.08
N ALA A 138 4.59 15.00 -3.04
CA ALA A 138 4.68 13.55 -3.24
C ALA A 138 3.75 13.11 -4.37
N LYS A 139 4.25 12.22 -5.23
CA LYS A 139 3.49 11.58 -6.29
C LYS A 139 3.82 10.11 -6.37
N LEU A 140 2.78 9.31 -6.59
CA LEU A 140 2.83 7.90 -6.89
C LEU A 140 2.76 7.69 -8.40
N THR A 141 3.54 6.76 -8.91
CA THR A 141 3.49 6.35 -10.31
C THR A 141 3.69 4.86 -10.42
N ASP A 142 3.04 4.26 -11.40
CA ASP A 142 3.27 2.87 -11.73
C ASP A 142 4.73 2.61 -12.20
N ASN A 143 5.22 1.39 -11.97
CA ASN A 143 6.57 0.98 -12.25
C ASN A 143 6.82 0.58 -13.72
N ALA A 144 5.97 0.93 -14.69
CA ALA A 144 6.16 0.60 -16.11
C ALA A 144 6.30 -0.92 -16.33
N GLU A 145 5.16 -1.60 -16.20
CA GLU A 145 4.99 -3.02 -16.48
C GLU A 145 4.88 -3.31 -17.99
N ALA A 146 4.78 -4.58 -18.35
CA ALA A 146 4.69 -5.06 -19.73
C ALA A 146 3.35 -4.72 -20.44
N ASP A 147 2.37 -4.17 -19.72
CA ASP A 147 1.05 -3.81 -20.23
C ASP A 147 0.95 -2.36 -20.75
N GLY A 148 1.89 -1.49 -20.37
CA GLY A 148 1.95 -0.10 -20.80
C GLY A 148 0.87 0.78 -20.21
N ASP A 149 0.24 0.34 -19.11
CA ASP A 149 -0.72 1.14 -18.37
C ASP A 149 0.00 1.97 -17.27
N LEU A 150 -0.59 3.10 -16.88
CA LEU A 150 0.03 4.04 -15.93
C LEU A 150 -0.84 4.26 -14.68
N THR A 151 -1.94 3.52 -14.55
CA THR A 151 -3.03 3.83 -13.61
C THR A 151 -3.51 2.64 -12.81
N VAL A 152 -3.16 1.42 -13.21
CA VAL A 152 -3.46 0.18 -12.49
C VAL A 152 -2.13 -0.51 -12.22
N ASP A 153 -1.96 -1.05 -11.01
CA ASP A 153 -0.77 -1.77 -10.58
C ASP A 153 -1.06 -3.28 -10.58
N SER A 154 -0.26 -4.10 -11.29
CA SER A 154 -0.49 -5.55 -11.34
C SER A 154 0.39 -6.32 -10.36
N ASP A 155 1.60 -5.84 -10.07
CA ASP A 155 2.60 -6.54 -9.24
C ASP A 155 2.69 -6.06 -7.79
N GLY A 156 1.96 -4.99 -7.44
CA GLY A 156 1.93 -4.39 -6.10
C GLY A 156 3.09 -3.42 -5.86
N THR A 157 3.89 -3.10 -6.88
CA THR A 157 5.12 -2.30 -6.78
C THR A 157 4.97 -0.98 -7.51
N VAL A 158 4.95 0.09 -6.73
CA VAL A 158 4.82 1.45 -7.26
C VAL A 158 6.04 2.30 -6.92
N ILE A 159 6.21 3.38 -7.66
CA ILE A 159 7.28 4.35 -7.47
C ILE A 159 6.70 5.54 -6.73
N LEU A 160 7.25 5.82 -5.55
CA LEU A 160 6.94 7.02 -4.78
C LEU A 160 8.07 8.02 -4.98
N ARG A 161 7.74 9.15 -5.60
CA ARG A 161 8.68 10.27 -5.77
C ARG A 161 8.27 11.45 -4.89
N VAL A 162 9.24 11.95 -4.12
CA VAL A 162 9.06 13.07 -3.20
C VAL A 162 10.08 14.16 -3.50
N ILE A 163 9.59 15.39 -3.64
CA ILE A 163 10.41 16.58 -3.82
C ILE A 163 10.33 17.40 -2.54
N GLY A 164 11.44 17.51 -1.82
CA GLY A 164 11.60 18.37 -0.64
C GLY A 164 12.16 19.73 -1.01
N ILE A 165 11.58 20.78 -0.46
CA ILE A 165 11.90 22.17 -0.77
C ILE A 165 12.20 22.92 0.53
N SER A 166 13.43 23.41 0.64
CA SER A 166 13.89 24.26 1.74
C SER A 166 14.13 25.69 1.24
N ARG A 167 13.75 26.69 2.04
CA ARG A 167 14.01 28.09 1.70
C ARG A 167 15.49 28.42 1.95
N ASN A 168 16.18 28.94 0.93
CA ASN A 168 17.49 29.53 1.12
C ASN A 168 17.38 30.93 1.75
N LEU A 169 18.41 31.37 2.46
CA LEU A 169 18.53 32.75 2.95
C LEU A 169 18.94 33.65 1.77
N GLY A 170 18.38 34.86 1.69
CA GLY A 170 18.44 35.71 0.49
C GLY A 170 19.87 36.04 0.04
N GLY A 171 20.18 35.81 -1.24
CA GLY A 171 21.49 36.11 -1.82
C GLY A 171 21.77 35.59 -3.24
N GLU A 172 21.05 34.58 -3.73
CA GLU A 172 21.24 34.09 -5.12
C GLU A 172 20.59 35.00 -6.17
N THR A 173 21.27 35.18 -7.31
CA THR A 173 20.81 35.97 -8.46
C THR A 173 19.71 35.27 -9.27
N ASN A 174 18.77 36.12 -9.71
CA ASN A 174 17.49 35.81 -10.34
C ASN A 174 17.59 34.91 -11.58
N THR A 175 16.69 33.94 -11.65
CA THR A 175 15.98 33.63 -12.90
C THR A 175 14.53 33.99 -12.62
N TYR A 176 13.95 34.94 -13.36
CA TYR A 176 12.52 35.32 -13.30
C TYR A 176 12.01 36.11 -12.07
N ASN A 177 12.66 37.23 -11.72
CA ASN A 177 12.16 38.27 -10.81
C ASN A 177 11.82 37.87 -9.35
N ASN A 178 12.01 36.63 -8.92
CA ASN A 178 11.95 36.27 -7.49
C ASN A 178 13.33 36.40 -6.83
N SER A 179 13.39 37.10 -5.70
CA SER A 179 14.63 37.44 -4.97
C SER A 179 15.20 36.25 -4.17
N ARG A 180 14.55 35.09 -4.17
CA ARG A 180 14.93 33.91 -3.37
C ARG A 180 14.75 32.64 -4.19
N LYS A 181 15.81 31.84 -4.30
CA LYS A 181 15.76 30.48 -4.84
C LYS A 181 15.70 29.49 -3.68
N ASN A 182 14.90 28.45 -3.84
CA ASN A 182 14.83 27.37 -2.88
C ASN A 182 15.85 26.29 -3.22
N SER A 183 16.33 25.59 -2.19
CA SER A 183 17.06 24.35 -2.35
C SER A 183 16.08 23.20 -2.46
N VAL A 184 16.35 22.30 -3.40
CA VAL A 184 15.45 21.21 -3.78
C VAL A 184 16.23 19.91 -3.71
N ALA A 185 15.63 18.89 -3.12
CA ALA A 185 16.12 17.52 -3.14
C ALA A 185 14.98 16.60 -3.59
N ILE A 186 15.32 15.56 -4.34
CA ILE A 186 14.36 14.63 -4.92
C ILE A 186 14.70 13.23 -4.45
N ILE A 187 13.75 12.57 -3.81
CA ILE A 187 13.85 11.17 -3.41
C ILE A 187 12.94 10.35 -4.30
N GLU A 188 13.43 9.21 -4.76
CA GLU A 188 12.64 8.17 -5.40
C GLU A 188 12.82 6.86 -4.64
N GLY A 189 11.70 6.26 -4.24
CA GLY A 189 11.67 4.94 -3.67
C GLY A 189 10.76 4.02 -4.45
N LEU A 190 11.22 2.79 -4.73
CA LEU A 190 10.33 1.71 -5.12
C LEU A 190 9.74 1.13 -3.84
N ILE A 191 8.41 1.09 -3.79
CA ILE A 191 7.67 0.54 -2.66
C ILE A 191 6.80 -0.60 -3.15
N LYS A 192 6.73 -1.68 -2.37
CA LYS A 192 5.91 -2.86 -2.66
C LYS A 192 4.88 -3.08 -1.56
N ARG A 193 3.62 -3.23 -1.93
CA ARG A 193 2.55 -3.72 -1.05
C ARG A 193 2.58 -5.25 -1.05
N HIS A 194 2.44 -5.86 0.11
CA HIS A 194 2.39 -7.32 0.22
C HIS A 194 1.08 -7.82 -0.38
N THR A 195 1.16 -8.60 -1.45
CA THR A 195 0.02 -9.30 -2.05
C THR A 195 -0.12 -10.72 -1.52
N THR A 196 0.58 -11.05 -0.41
CA THR A 196 0.57 -12.39 0.19
C THR A 196 -0.82 -12.87 0.62
N LEU A 197 -1.74 -11.95 0.93
CA LEU A 197 -3.13 -12.24 1.31
C LEU A 197 -4.13 -11.99 0.17
N ASP A 198 -3.65 -11.85 -1.07
CA ASP A 198 -4.52 -11.76 -2.25
C ASP A 198 -5.07 -13.15 -2.57
N MET A 199 -6.21 -13.47 -1.97
CA MET A 199 -6.84 -14.79 -2.06
C MET A 199 -7.71 -14.89 -3.30
N THR A 200 -7.67 -16.07 -3.93
CA THR A 200 -8.44 -16.42 -5.12
C THR A 200 -9.65 -17.29 -4.77
N SER A 201 -10.23 -17.10 -3.58
CA SER A 201 -11.37 -17.88 -3.08
C SER A 201 -11.97 -17.19 -1.85
N PRO A 202 -13.30 -17.29 -1.60
CA PRO A 202 -13.89 -16.75 -0.38
C PRO A 202 -13.50 -17.54 0.86
N MET A 203 -13.01 -18.78 0.69
CA MET A 203 -12.51 -19.60 1.79
C MET A 203 -11.25 -20.34 1.38
N ALA A 204 -10.13 -20.03 2.05
CA ALA A 204 -8.84 -20.67 1.86
C ALA A 204 -8.45 -21.49 3.10
N ILE A 205 -8.04 -22.74 2.90
CA ILE A 205 -7.65 -23.65 3.97
C ILE A 205 -6.20 -24.05 3.75
N ILE A 206 -5.33 -23.73 4.71
CA ILE A 206 -3.90 -23.98 4.60
C ILE A 206 -3.49 -25.09 5.55
N GLY A 207 -2.97 -26.17 5.00
CA GLY A 207 -2.41 -27.29 5.77
C GLY A 207 -2.71 -28.67 5.18
N PRO A 208 -2.05 -29.72 5.70
CA PRO A 208 -2.07 -31.07 5.14
C PRO A 208 -3.39 -31.83 5.37
N GLY A 209 -4.27 -31.31 6.22
CA GLY A 209 -5.52 -31.97 6.57
C GLY A 209 -6.57 -30.99 7.05
N VAL A 210 -7.82 -31.41 6.96
CA VAL A 210 -8.98 -30.63 7.35
C VAL A 210 -10.05 -31.52 7.96
N ASP A 211 -10.59 -31.11 9.10
CA ASP A 211 -11.77 -31.70 9.73
C ASP A 211 -12.96 -30.78 9.43
N THR A 212 -13.85 -31.23 8.54
CA THR A 212 -15.01 -30.42 8.15
C THR A 212 -16.32 -30.98 8.68
N THR A 213 -17.29 -30.10 8.88
CA THR A 213 -18.68 -30.47 9.18
C THR A 213 -19.60 -29.48 8.50
N PHE A 214 -20.31 -29.94 7.46
CA PHE A 214 -21.26 -29.15 6.69
C PHE A 214 -22.69 -29.61 7.01
N GLN A 215 -23.40 -28.90 7.88
CA GLN A 215 -24.73 -29.29 8.33
C GLN A 215 -25.67 -28.10 8.46
N GLY A 216 -26.55 -27.89 7.50
CA GLY A 216 -27.52 -26.79 7.57
C GLY A 216 -28.57 -26.90 6.49
N SER A 217 -29.63 -26.09 6.62
CA SER A 217 -30.68 -26.02 5.61
C SER A 217 -30.33 -25.09 4.44
N SER A 218 -29.35 -24.17 4.60
CA SER A 218 -29.02 -23.18 3.55
C SER A 218 -27.71 -22.40 3.77
N PHE A 219 -26.60 -23.04 4.15
CA PHE A 219 -25.32 -22.33 4.06
C PHE A 219 -24.94 -22.11 2.59
N LEU A 220 -24.14 -21.09 2.30
CA LEU A 220 -23.69 -20.76 0.95
C LEU A 220 -22.24 -20.29 0.98
N VAL A 221 -21.40 -20.87 0.13
CA VAL A 221 -20.04 -20.40 -0.18
C VAL A 221 -20.00 -20.13 -1.67
N ASP A 222 -19.72 -18.89 -2.04
CA ASP A 222 -19.85 -18.41 -3.41
C ASP A 222 -18.53 -17.78 -3.91
N GLY A 223 -17.85 -18.48 -4.81
CA GLY A 223 -16.60 -18.05 -5.45
C GLY A 223 -16.77 -17.12 -6.65
N TYR A 224 -17.98 -16.70 -7.01
CA TYR A 224 -18.19 -15.66 -8.03
C TYR A 224 -17.78 -14.29 -7.48
N ASN A 225 -17.26 -13.39 -8.31
CA ASN A 225 -16.75 -12.10 -7.84
C ASN A 225 -17.87 -11.05 -7.73
N HIS A 226 -18.14 -10.61 -6.49
CA HIS A 226 -19.21 -9.69 -6.14
C HIS A 226 -18.73 -8.23 -6.08
N LEU A 227 -18.15 -7.73 -7.19
CA LEU A 227 -17.44 -6.43 -7.27
C LEU A 227 -18.20 -5.19 -6.77
N ASN A 228 -19.53 -5.20 -6.81
CA ASN A 228 -20.38 -4.06 -6.45
C ASN A 228 -21.21 -4.30 -5.18
N TRP A 229 -20.90 -5.34 -4.42
CA TRP A 229 -21.62 -5.62 -3.19
C TRP A 229 -21.05 -4.82 -2.03
N THR A 230 -21.95 -4.38 -1.17
CA THR A 230 -21.67 -3.64 0.05
C THR A 230 -22.10 -4.45 1.27
N MET A 231 -21.77 -3.99 2.48
CA MET A 231 -22.28 -4.60 3.71
C MET A 231 -23.82 -4.62 3.78
N GLU A 232 -24.49 -3.58 3.26
CA GLU A 232 -25.96 -3.53 3.22
C GLU A 232 -26.55 -4.64 2.33
N ASP A 233 -25.82 -5.06 1.29
CA ASP A 233 -26.24 -6.17 0.42
C ASP A 233 -26.14 -7.53 1.10
N LEU A 234 -25.30 -7.68 2.14
CA LEU A 234 -25.24 -8.90 2.94
C LEU A 234 -26.50 -9.08 3.80
N GLU A 235 -27.09 -7.98 4.28
CA GLU A 235 -28.34 -7.98 5.04
C GLU A 235 -29.54 -8.40 4.19
N ASP A 236 -29.52 -8.13 2.87
CA ASP A 236 -30.59 -8.55 1.96
C ASP A 236 -30.48 -10.03 1.55
N VAL A 237 -31.09 -10.89 2.38
CA VAL A 237 -31.26 -12.33 2.16
C VAL A 237 -31.88 -12.66 0.78
N ASN A 238 -32.63 -11.74 0.17
CA ASN A 238 -33.26 -11.97 -1.13
C ASN A 238 -32.29 -11.76 -2.31
N LYS A 239 -31.29 -10.88 -2.18
CA LYS A 239 -30.21 -10.73 -3.18
C LYS A 239 -29.35 -11.99 -3.28
N ALA A 240 -29.01 -12.57 -2.12
CA ALA A 240 -28.27 -13.84 -2.05
C ALA A 240 -29.03 -15.04 -2.69
N LYS A 241 -30.37 -15.02 -2.67
CA LYS A 241 -31.22 -16.03 -3.33
C LYS A 241 -31.43 -15.77 -4.82
N ALA A 242 -31.39 -14.51 -5.26
CA ALA A 242 -31.58 -14.10 -6.65
C ALA A 242 -30.43 -14.55 -7.57
N LEU A 243 -29.25 -14.82 -7.02
CA LEU A 243 -28.09 -15.37 -7.74
C LEU A 243 -28.20 -16.87 -8.07
N LYS A 244 -29.36 -17.52 -7.85
CA LYS A 244 -29.66 -18.84 -8.44
C LYS A 244 -29.82 -18.70 -9.97
N GLY A 245 -28.75 -18.39 -10.69
CA GLY A 245 -28.74 -18.40 -12.15
C GLY A 245 -27.83 -17.38 -12.85
N ASP A 246 -27.18 -16.46 -12.13
CA ASP A 246 -26.30 -15.47 -12.75
C ASP A 246 -24.84 -15.94 -12.67
N TYR A 247 -24.51 -16.94 -13.49
CA TYR A 247 -23.17 -17.53 -13.64
C TYR A 247 -22.20 -16.63 -14.43
N ASP A 248 -22.58 -15.37 -14.68
CA ASP A 248 -22.04 -14.53 -15.76
C ASP A 248 -20.95 -13.57 -15.29
N THR A 249 -20.24 -13.87 -14.19
CA THR A 249 -18.92 -13.25 -13.97
C THR A 249 -17.89 -14.04 -14.77
N PRO A 250 -17.16 -13.43 -15.72
CA PRO A 250 -16.36 -14.15 -16.72
C PRO A 250 -15.21 -15.00 -16.14
N ASN A 251 -14.84 -14.80 -14.87
CA ASN A 251 -13.79 -15.55 -14.18
C ASN A 251 -14.25 -15.96 -12.76
N PRO A 252 -14.99 -17.07 -12.59
CA PRO A 252 -15.30 -17.58 -11.26
C PRO A 252 -14.04 -18.15 -10.61
N PHE A 253 -13.94 -17.96 -9.29
CA PHE A 253 -12.93 -18.60 -8.45
C PHE A 253 -13.51 -19.85 -7.78
N PRO A 254 -12.70 -20.80 -7.30
CA PRO A 254 -13.22 -21.92 -6.50
C PRO A 254 -13.88 -21.41 -5.23
N GLY A 255 -15.03 -22.00 -4.86
CA GLY A 255 -15.74 -21.64 -3.62
C GLY A 255 -14.92 -21.95 -2.37
N ILE A 256 -14.25 -23.10 -2.32
CA ILE A 256 -13.26 -23.43 -1.29
C ILE A 256 -11.94 -23.77 -1.98
N SER A 257 -10.88 -23.06 -1.61
CA SER A 257 -9.51 -23.34 -2.03
C SER A 257 -8.74 -24.03 -0.92
N CYS A 258 -8.21 -25.21 -1.21
CA CYS A 258 -7.27 -25.89 -0.34
C CYS A 258 -5.85 -25.57 -0.80
N LEU A 259 -5.01 -25.14 0.12
CA LEU A 259 -3.60 -24.82 -0.12
C LEU A 259 -2.75 -25.91 0.53
N ASN A 260 -2.54 -26.97 -0.24
CA ASN A 260 -1.71 -28.12 0.10
C ASN A 260 -1.30 -28.87 -1.18
N GLU A 261 0.00 -29.09 -1.37
CA GLU A 261 0.57 -29.77 -2.55
C GLU A 261 0.06 -31.21 -2.76
N ASP A 262 -0.44 -31.87 -1.72
CA ASP A 262 -0.84 -33.28 -1.77
C ASP A 262 -2.32 -33.51 -2.17
N GLY A 263 -3.15 -32.45 -2.30
CA GLY A 263 -4.56 -32.55 -2.71
C GLY A 263 -5.52 -33.27 -1.74
N THR A 264 -5.02 -33.92 -0.70
CA THR A 264 -5.81 -34.67 0.31
C THR A 264 -6.97 -33.88 0.96
N PRO A 265 -6.86 -32.57 1.26
CA PRO A 265 -7.96 -31.84 1.88
C PRO A 265 -9.13 -31.62 0.91
N VAL A 266 -8.85 -31.51 -0.40
CA VAL A 266 -9.88 -31.35 -1.44
C VAL A 266 -10.80 -32.56 -1.45
N ASP A 267 -10.23 -33.76 -1.47
CA ASP A 267 -11.01 -35.01 -1.49
C ASP A 267 -11.84 -35.19 -0.21
N ALA A 268 -11.27 -34.86 0.95
CA ALA A 268 -11.97 -34.94 2.23
C ALA A 268 -13.18 -34.01 2.30
N ILE A 269 -13.05 -32.76 1.86
CA ILE A 269 -14.14 -31.78 1.83
C ILE A 269 -15.21 -32.19 0.82
N LYS A 270 -14.80 -32.63 -0.38
CA LYS A 270 -15.75 -33.10 -1.41
C LYS A 270 -16.57 -34.28 -0.90
N ALA A 271 -15.95 -35.24 -0.23
CA ALA A 271 -16.63 -36.38 0.34
C ALA A 271 -17.70 -35.96 1.38
N GLU A 272 -17.35 -35.10 2.34
CA GLU A 272 -18.29 -34.62 3.36
C GLU A 272 -19.48 -33.84 2.75
N LEU A 273 -19.22 -32.98 1.76
CA LEU A 273 -20.27 -32.23 1.07
C LEU A 273 -21.22 -33.14 0.28
N ILE A 274 -20.70 -34.16 -0.39
CA ILE A 274 -21.51 -35.13 -1.15
C ILE A 274 -22.32 -36.01 -0.19
N ASP A 275 -21.69 -36.55 0.86
CA ASP A 275 -22.37 -37.37 1.86
C ASP A 275 -23.47 -36.59 2.59
N GLY A 276 -23.29 -35.27 2.76
CA GLY A 276 -24.27 -34.35 3.32
C GLY A 276 -25.37 -33.86 2.36
N ASN A 277 -25.32 -34.20 1.07
CA ASN A 277 -26.14 -33.59 0.00
C ASN A 277 -26.08 -32.05 0.01
N GLN A 278 -24.88 -31.49 0.13
CA GLN A 278 -24.60 -30.05 0.24
C GLN A 278 -23.84 -29.50 -0.98
N GLU A 279 -23.78 -30.21 -2.09
CA GLU A 279 -22.96 -29.89 -3.27
C GLU A 279 -23.33 -28.52 -3.86
N GLU A 280 -24.63 -28.20 -3.94
CA GLU A 280 -25.15 -26.93 -4.48
C GLU A 280 -24.86 -25.70 -3.60
N ASN A 281 -24.40 -25.92 -2.36
CA ASN A 281 -24.11 -24.87 -1.38
C ASN A 281 -22.68 -24.32 -1.51
N VAL A 282 -21.81 -24.98 -2.29
CA VAL A 282 -20.45 -24.49 -2.57
C VAL A 282 -20.31 -24.27 -4.09
N ARG A 283 -20.31 -23.00 -4.50
CA ARG A 283 -20.37 -22.57 -5.90
C ARG A 283 -19.09 -21.84 -6.31
N GLY A 284 -18.81 -21.87 -7.60
CA GLY A 284 -17.62 -21.26 -8.18
C GLY A 284 -17.03 -22.13 -9.29
N LEU A 285 -15.75 -21.91 -9.59
CA LEU A 285 -15.02 -22.65 -10.61
C LEU A 285 -15.08 -24.16 -10.34
N GLY A 286 -15.39 -24.94 -11.38
CA GLY A 286 -15.49 -26.41 -11.29
C GLY A 286 -16.69 -26.93 -10.49
N GLY A 287 -17.53 -26.06 -9.92
CA GLY A 287 -18.76 -26.43 -9.24
C GLY A 287 -19.87 -26.76 -10.23
N THR A 288 -20.57 -27.87 -10.00
CA THR A 288 -21.79 -28.26 -10.71
C THR A 288 -22.85 -28.70 -9.70
N LYS A 289 -24.02 -29.12 -10.19
CA LYS A 289 -25.08 -29.64 -9.32
C LYS A 289 -24.65 -30.88 -8.51
N ASP A 290 -23.78 -31.71 -9.09
CA ASP A 290 -23.38 -33.00 -8.52
C ASP A 290 -21.91 -32.98 -8.02
N THR A 291 -21.23 -31.84 -8.16
CA THR A 291 -19.83 -31.67 -7.74
C THR A 291 -19.65 -30.33 -7.06
N PRO A 292 -19.29 -30.27 -5.77
CA PRO A 292 -19.05 -29.00 -5.09
C PRO A 292 -17.82 -28.28 -5.65
N SER A 293 -17.84 -26.94 -5.62
CA SER A 293 -16.70 -26.11 -6.05
C SER A 293 -15.58 -26.08 -5.01
N VAL A 294 -14.75 -27.13 -5.03
CA VAL A 294 -13.54 -27.25 -4.19
C VAL A 294 -12.36 -27.58 -5.08
N ALA A 295 -11.30 -26.78 -4.97
CA ALA A 295 -10.08 -26.94 -5.76
C ALA A 295 -8.82 -26.83 -4.90
N ASP A 296 -7.73 -27.40 -5.40
CA ASP A 296 -6.39 -27.11 -4.90
C ASP A 296 -5.90 -25.83 -5.59
N GLY A 297 -5.71 -24.77 -4.82
CA GLY A 297 -5.25 -23.47 -5.32
C GLY A 297 -3.75 -23.26 -5.18
N THR A 298 -2.98 -24.25 -4.74
CA THR A 298 -1.55 -24.10 -4.40
C THR A 298 -0.72 -23.62 -5.58
N ALA A 299 -1.00 -24.12 -6.79
CA ALA A 299 -0.29 -23.75 -8.01
C ALA A 299 -0.73 -22.40 -8.60
N ASP A 300 -1.89 -21.89 -8.19
CA ASP A 300 -2.46 -20.62 -8.69
C ASP A 300 -1.99 -19.41 -7.86
N LEU A 301 -1.20 -19.63 -6.81
CA LEU A 301 -0.65 -18.56 -5.98
C LEU A 301 0.41 -17.76 -6.74
N ASN A 302 0.33 -16.44 -6.65
CA ASN A 302 1.39 -15.54 -7.10
C ASN A 302 2.67 -15.70 -6.22
N GLU A 303 3.78 -15.13 -6.67
CA GLU A 303 5.08 -15.26 -6.00
C GLU A 303 5.05 -14.84 -4.51
N ASP A 304 4.34 -13.77 -4.19
CA ASP A 304 4.24 -13.27 -2.82
C ASP A 304 3.27 -14.10 -1.95
N ALA A 305 2.21 -14.67 -2.54
CA ALA A 305 1.20 -15.49 -1.88
C ALA A 305 1.74 -16.88 -1.55
N GLN A 306 2.73 -17.41 -2.27
CA GLN A 306 3.42 -18.64 -1.90
C GLN A 306 4.02 -18.60 -0.48
N ASN A 307 4.32 -17.42 0.05
CA ASN A 307 4.80 -17.26 1.43
C ASN A 307 3.81 -17.78 2.49
N ILE A 308 2.50 -17.85 2.20
CA ILE A 308 1.51 -18.41 3.15
C ILE A 308 1.66 -19.92 3.35
N LEU A 309 2.37 -20.60 2.45
CA LEU A 309 2.70 -22.03 2.56
C LEU A 309 3.88 -22.28 3.52
N ASP A 310 4.51 -21.24 4.07
CA ASP A 310 5.51 -21.37 5.13
C ASP A 310 4.88 -21.07 6.51
N PRO A 311 4.79 -22.06 7.43
CA PRO A 311 4.25 -21.83 8.77
C PRO A 311 5.11 -20.84 9.58
N ALA A 312 6.41 -20.74 9.32
CA ALA A 312 7.28 -19.75 9.96
C ALA A 312 6.95 -18.33 9.48
N TYR A 313 6.62 -18.18 8.20
CA TYR A 313 6.17 -16.91 7.64
C TYR A 313 4.84 -16.49 8.25
N LEU A 314 3.83 -17.38 8.33
CA LEU A 314 2.54 -17.06 8.95
C LEU A 314 2.69 -16.63 10.41
N THR A 315 3.57 -17.29 11.18
CA THR A 315 3.87 -16.87 12.55
C THR A 315 4.44 -15.45 12.62
N LYS A 316 5.37 -15.11 11.72
CA LYS A 316 5.92 -13.74 11.62
C LYS A 316 4.88 -12.73 11.15
N LEU A 317 3.99 -13.12 10.24
CA LEU A 317 2.89 -12.30 9.77
C LEU A 317 1.95 -11.96 10.93
N LEU A 318 1.56 -12.94 11.76
CA LEU A 318 0.73 -12.71 12.93
C LEU A 318 1.37 -11.73 13.93
N VAL A 319 2.68 -11.86 14.19
CA VAL A 319 3.42 -10.92 15.06
C VAL A 319 3.44 -9.52 14.46
N LYS A 320 3.63 -9.39 13.14
CA LYS A 320 3.58 -8.09 12.46
C LYS A 320 2.19 -7.48 12.54
N LEU A 321 1.13 -8.24 12.24
CA LEU A 321 -0.25 -7.80 12.31
C LEU A 321 -0.61 -7.35 13.74
N ALA A 322 -0.20 -8.10 14.76
CA ALA A 322 -0.37 -7.70 16.16
C ALA A 322 0.30 -6.36 16.48
N SER A 323 1.47 -6.09 15.89
CA SER A 323 2.21 -4.83 16.15
C SER A 323 1.63 -3.59 15.47
N ILE A 324 0.83 -3.79 14.42
CA ILE A 324 0.19 -2.71 13.65
C ILE A 324 -1.33 -2.66 13.82
N ALA A 325 -1.89 -3.56 14.64
CA ALA A 325 -3.33 -3.68 14.85
C ALA A 325 -3.89 -2.44 15.56
N ASP A 326 -5.04 -1.94 15.07
CA ASP A 326 -5.76 -0.84 15.69
C ASP A 326 -6.41 -1.29 17.00
N ASN A 327 -6.95 -2.51 17.01
CA ASN A 327 -7.52 -3.15 18.18
C ASN A 327 -6.76 -4.43 18.50
N THR A 328 -6.36 -4.61 19.76
CA THR A 328 -5.70 -5.84 20.22
C THR A 328 -6.38 -6.34 21.49
N TYR A 329 -6.87 -7.57 21.44
CA TYR A 329 -7.50 -8.26 22.56
C TYR A 329 -6.65 -9.47 22.97
N GLN A 330 -6.48 -9.67 24.28
CA GLN A 330 -5.63 -10.72 24.84
C GLN A 330 -6.48 -11.69 25.65
N GLY A 331 -6.28 -13.00 25.42
CA GLY A 331 -7.07 -14.05 26.05
C GLY A 331 -8.45 -14.23 25.42
N ASP A 332 -9.27 -15.06 26.06
CA ASP A 332 -10.54 -15.53 25.51
C ASP A 332 -11.70 -14.53 25.73
N GLN A 333 -11.45 -13.23 25.53
CA GLN A 333 -12.38 -12.16 25.85
C GLN A 333 -12.46 -11.13 24.73
N LEU A 334 -13.69 -10.79 24.35
CA LEU A 334 -14.03 -9.58 23.62
C LEU A 334 -14.56 -8.53 24.61
N PRO A 335 -14.38 -7.23 24.30
CA PRO A 335 -15.09 -6.18 25.02
C PRO A 335 -16.60 -6.31 24.79
N ASP A 336 -17.38 -5.62 25.63
CA ASP A 336 -18.82 -5.53 25.46
C ASP A 336 -19.18 -4.92 24.08
N ASN A 337 -20.37 -5.23 23.56
CA ASN A 337 -20.76 -4.92 22.18
C ASN A 337 -20.55 -3.44 21.80
N ASP A 338 -20.88 -2.51 22.70
CA ASP A 338 -20.80 -1.07 22.44
C ASP A 338 -19.34 -0.56 22.30
N ASP A 339 -18.36 -1.32 22.79
CA ASP A 339 -16.94 -0.97 22.76
C ASP A 339 -16.17 -1.73 21.65
N LEU A 340 -16.79 -2.72 21.00
CA LEU A 340 -16.16 -3.52 19.95
C LEU A 340 -16.31 -2.83 18.59
N ASN A 341 -15.27 -2.12 18.15
CA ASN A 341 -15.23 -1.48 16.85
C ASN A 341 -14.37 -2.26 15.85
N LEU A 342 -15.00 -3.04 14.97
CA LEU A 342 -14.32 -3.82 13.93
C LEU A 342 -14.02 -3.05 12.64
N GLY A 343 -14.19 -1.72 12.63
CA GLY A 343 -14.01 -0.87 11.44
C GLY A 343 -15.24 -0.76 10.56
N THR A 344 -15.15 0.11 9.56
CA THR A 344 -16.20 0.34 8.54
C THR A 344 -15.55 0.39 7.16
N HIS A 345 -16.33 0.35 6.08
CA HIS A 345 -15.79 0.44 4.72
C HIS A 345 -14.86 1.65 4.53
N ASP A 346 -15.24 2.82 5.06
CA ASP A 346 -14.49 4.08 4.93
C ASP A 346 -13.34 4.22 5.96
N ASP A 347 -13.37 3.43 7.04
CA ASP A 347 -12.35 3.39 8.10
C ASP A 347 -12.09 1.91 8.48
N PRO A 348 -11.45 1.13 7.59
CA PRO A 348 -11.22 -0.28 7.82
C PRO A 348 -10.13 -0.47 8.88
N LYS A 349 -10.28 -1.48 9.75
CA LYS A 349 -9.39 -1.69 10.91
C LYS A 349 -8.74 -3.06 10.91
N ILE A 350 -7.54 -3.13 11.48
CA ILE A 350 -6.92 -4.39 11.86
C ILE A 350 -7.31 -4.71 13.31
N THR A 351 -8.10 -5.76 13.50
CA THR A 351 -8.45 -6.28 14.82
C THR A 351 -7.73 -7.60 15.08
N TYR A 352 -6.89 -7.64 16.10
CA TYR A 352 -6.10 -8.80 16.48
C TYR A 352 -6.58 -9.38 17.82
N ILE A 353 -7.02 -10.63 17.80
CA ILE A 353 -7.50 -11.37 18.98
C ILE A 353 -6.55 -12.52 19.25
N ASN A 354 -5.85 -12.45 20.39
CA ASN A 354 -4.94 -13.47 20.84
C ASN A 354 -5.62 -14.43 21.84
N GLY A 355 -6.45 -15.33 21.34
CA GLY A 355 -7.22 -16.27 22.15
C GLY A 355 -8.44 -16.80 21.42
N ASP A 356 -9.26 -17.54 22.14
CA ASP A 356 -10.53 -18.06 21.64
C ASP A 356 -11.60 -16.97 21.70
N VAL A 357 -12.43 -16.89 20.66
CA VAL A 357 -13.49 -15.89 20.56
C VAL A 357 -14.81 -16.50 20.14
N THR A 358 -15.87 -16.07 20.82
CA THR A 358 -17.24 -16.39 20.44
C THR A 358 -18.01 -15.09 20.24
N ILE A 359 -18.39 -14.81 19.00
CA ILE A 359 -19.31 -13.73 18.64
C ILE A 359 -20.70 -14.35 18.60
N SER A 360 -21.65 -13.80 19.35
CA SER A 360 -23.02 -14.35 19.48
C SER A 360 -24.09 -13.26 19.46
N TRP A 361 -23.75 -12.09 18.95
CA TRP A 361 -24.60 -10.91 18.87
C TRP A 361 -24.41 -10.23 17.51
N ASP A 362 -25.25 -9.24 17.24
CA ASP A 362 -25.28 -8.55 15.97
C ASP A 362 -24.08 -7.59 15.87
N ILE A 363 -23.23 -7.78 14.86
CA ILE A 363 -22.03 -6.98 14.67
C ILE A 363 -21.66 -6.83 13.19
N SER A 364 -21.20 -5.64 12.84
CA SER A 364 -20.64 -5.29 11.52
C SER A 364 -19.18 -4.85 11.64
N GLY A 365 -18.34 -5.21 10.68
CA GLY A 365 -16.93 -4.80 10.67
C GLY A 365 -16.29 -4.80 9.28
N ALA A 366 -15.23 -4.01 9.10
CA ALA A 366 -14.46 -3.98 7.85
C ALA A 366 -12.94 -3.96 8.12
N GLY A 367 -12.19 -4.72 7.32
CA GLY A 367 -10.72 -4.71 7.34
C GLY A 367 -10.13 -6.11 7.52
N ILE A 368 -9.22 -6.26 8.49
CA ILE A 368 -8.58 -7.55 8.80
C ILE A 368 -8.97 -7.97 10.22
N LEU A 369 -9.64 -9.11 10.36
CA LEU A 369 -9.90 -9.75 11.64
C LEU A 369 -8.96 -10.95 11.82
N VAL A 370 -8.07 -10.90 12.81
CA VAL A 370 -7.13 -11.97 13.11
C VAL A 370 -7.52 -12.65 14.42
N VAL A 371 -7.64 -13.97 14.40
CA VAL A 371 -7.92 -14.80 15.58
C VAL A 371 -6.87 -15.90 15.66
N THR A 372 -6.14 -15.96 16.77
CA THR A 372 -5.13 -17.01 16.99
C THR A 372 -5.69 -18.29 17.61
N GLY A 373 -6.80 -18.19 18.33
CA GLY A 373 -7.54 -19.32 18.88
C GLY A 373 -8.73 -19.73 18.01
N ASP A 374 -9.75 -20.30 18.67
CA ASP A 374 -10.98 -20.73 18.02
C ASP A 374 -11.89 -19.53 17.72
N LEU A 375 -12.35 -19.38 16.47
CA LEU A 375 -13.38 -18.40 16.10
C LEU A 375 -14.74 -19.08 15.98
N LYS A 376 -15.66 -18.74 16.89
CA LYS A 376 -17.07 -19.18 16.85
C LYS A 376 -17.95 -17.99 16.51
N ALA A 377 -18.58 -18.00 15.35
CA ALA A 377 -19.41 -16.91 14.88
C ALA A 377 -20.88 -17.36 14.84
N ARG A 378 -21.71 -16.67 15.63
CA ARG A 378 -23.16 -16.90 15.79
C ARG A 378 -23.85 -15.53 15.87
N GLY A 379 -25.13 -15.46 15.50
CA GLY A 379 -25.87 -14.19 15.49
C GLY A 379 -25.88 -13.58 14.09
N SER A 380 -26.15 -12.27 13.98
CA SER A 380 -26.07 -11.52 12.70
C SER A 380 -24.66 -10.92 12.57
N VAL A 381 -23.76 -11.63 11.90
CA VAL A 381 -22.37 -11.15 11.73
C VAL A 381 -22.15 -10.75 10.27
N ILE A 382 -21.78 -9.50 10.08
CA ILE A 382 -21.46 -8.90 8.78
C ILE A 382 -19.99 -8.49 8.80
N PHE A 383 -19.20 -9.01 7.88
CA PHE A 383 -17.81 -8.62 7.78
C PHE A 383 -17.38 -8.41 6.34
N GLU A 384 -16.76 -7.26 6.06
CA GLU A 384 -16.17 -6.95 4.76
C GLU A 384 -14.63 -6.95 4.85
N GLY A 385 -13.98 -7.87 4.15
CA GLY A 385 -12.52 -7.94 4.11
C GLY A 385 -11.98 -9.34 4.37
N LEU A 386 -10.90 -9.42 5.16
CA LEU A 386 -10.20 -10.67 5.43
C LEU A 386 -10.36 -11.12 6.87
N VAL A 387 -10.80 -12.37 7.06
CA VAL A 387 -10.82 -13.04 8.36
C VAL A 387 -9.73 -14.10 8.37
N LEU A 388 -8.78 -13.99 9.29
CA LEU A 388 -7.64 -14.89 9.44
C LEU A 388 -7.79 -15.67 10.75
N VAL A 389 -8.13 -16.95 10.66
CA VAL A 389 -8.18 -17.87 11.80
C VAL A 389 -6.93 -18.74 11.74
N ILE A 390 -5.83 -18.23 12.28
CA ILE A 390 -4.50 -18.82 12.15
C ILE A 390 -3.89 -19.05 13.53
N GLY A 391 -3.67 -20.31 13.89
CA GLY A 391 -3.17 -20.72 15.21
C GLY A 391 -3.81 -22.03 15.63
N SER A 392 -4.92 -22.01 16.39
CA SER A 392 -5.71 -23.22 16.65
C SER A 392 -6.33 -23.79 15.36
N GLY A 393 -6.66 -22.90 14.42
CA GLY A 393 -7.20 -23.22 13.10
C GLY A 393 -8.63 -23.75 13.15
N VAL A 394 -9.44 -23.31 14.12
CA VAL A 394 -10.83 -23.75 14.30
C VAL A 394 -11.80 -22.61 13.99
N PHE A 395 -12.62 -22.80 12.96
CA PHE A 395 -13.70 -21.88 12.61
C PHE A 395 -15.06 -22.60 12.69
N ASP A 396 -15.97 -22.08 13.51
CA ASP A 396 -17.33 -22.62 13.71
C ASP A 396 -18.37 -21.53 13.45
N ALA A 397 -19.02 -21.59 12.29
CA ALA A 397 -20.11 -20.72 11.89
C ALA A 397 -21.44 -21.45 12.00
N ALA A 398 -22.01 -21.46 13.20
CA ALA A 398 -23.28 -22.13 13.51
C ALA A 398 -24.45 -21.13 13.57
N GLY A 399 -24.77 -20.52 12.42
CA GLY A 399 -25.82 -19.51 12.29
C GLY A 399 -25.27 -18.09 12.33
N LEU A 400 -24.51 -17.73 11.28
CA LEU A 400 -23.98 -16.38 11.04
C LEU A 400 -25.06 -15.40 10.53
N ASN A 401 -26.19 -15.94 10.02
CA ASN A 401 -27.39 -15.29 9.46
C ASN A 401 -27.14 -14.35 8.26
N ASP A 402 -26.12 -13.50 8.33
CA ASP A 402 -25.69 -12.58 7.28
C ASP A 402 -24.53 -13.13 6.47
N GLY A 403 -23.29 -12.70 6.71
CA GLY A 403 -22.22 -13.15 5.85
C GLY A 403 -20.88 -12.47 6.02
N ILE A 404 -19.90 -13.06 5.35
CA ILE A 404 -18.59 -12.46 5.12
C ILE A 404 -18.49 -12.16 3.61
N LEU A 405 -18.13 -10.92 3.29
CA LEU A 405 -17.79 -10.46 1.94
C LEU A 405 -16.29 -10.25 1.85
N GLY A 406 -15.59 -11.05 1.05
CA GLY A 406 -14.13 -11.03 0.95
C GLY A 406 -13.55 -12.44 1.06
N GLY A 407 -12.69 -12.67 2.06
CA GLY A 407 -11.98 -13.95 2.22
C GLY A 407 -11.83 -14.41 3.67
N LEU A 408 -11.99 -15.72 3.89
CA LEU A 408 -11.69 -16.41 5.15
C LEU A 408 -10.47 -17.31 4.95
N VAL A 409 -9.42 -17.15 5.75
CA VAL A 409 -8.26 -18.03 5.77
C VAL A 409 -8.24 -18.81 7.08
N VAL A 410 -8.19 -20.14 6.99
CA VAL A 410 -8.12 -21.01 8.18
C VAL A 410 -6.86 -21.87 8.11
N SER A 411 -6.02 -21.78 9.15
CA SER A 411 -4.82 -22.60 9.25
C SER A 411 -4.47 -22.94 10.70
N LYS A 412 -4.22 -24.22 10.95
CA LYS A 412 -3.67 -24.68 12.23
C LYS A 412 -2.15 -24.66 12.21
N LEU A 413 -1.55 -23.97 13.17
CA LEU A 413 -0.10 -23.95 13.38
C LEU A 413 0.27 -24.84 14.57
N GLN A 414 1.18 -25.79 14.34
CA GLN A 414 1.76 -26.65 15.37
C GLN A 414 3.27 -26.38 15.47
N GLY A 415 3.63 -25.27 16.12
CA GLY A 415 5.01 -24.78 16.12
C GLY A 415 5.41 -24.33 14.71
N ASN A 416 6.37 -25.00 14.08
CA ASN A 416 6.88 -24.65 12.75
C ASN A 416 6.36 -25.60 11.65
N ALA A 417 5.17 -26.16 11.85
CA ALA A 417 4.49 -27.05 10.91
C ALA A 417 2.99 -26.76 10.89
N PHE A 418 2.33 -27.13 9.80
CA PHE A 418 0.87 -27.09 9.72
C PHE A 418 0.24 -28.30 10.42
N GLY A 419 -0.93 -28.08 11.01
CA GLY A 419 -1.79 -29.12 11.57
C GLY A 419 -3.07 -29.32 10.76
N THR A 420 -3.97 -30.13 11.32
CA THR A 420 -5.34 -30.30 10.80
C THR A 420 -6.22 -29.12 11.21
N SER A 421 -6.64 -28.32 10.24
CA SER A 421 -7.60 -27.21 10.46
C SER A 421 -9.01 -27.76 10.64
N SER A 422 -9.88 -27.08 11.38
CA SER A 422 -11.28 -27.48 11.56
C SER A 422 -12.24 -26.40 11.11
N ILE A 423 -13.21 -26.77 10.27
CA ILE A 423 -14.23 -25.87 9.75
C ILE A 423 -15.61 -26.49 9.94
N SER A 424 -16.48 -25.81 10.66
CA SER A 424 -17.88 -26.19 10.78
C SER A 424 -18.77 -25.08 10.23
N LEU A 425 -19.51 -25.39 9.15
CA LEU A 425 -20.54 -24.51 8.62
C LEU A 425 -21.90 -25.13 8.93
N LYS A 426 -22.67 -24.47 9.79
CA LYS A 426 -23.98 -24.93 10.21
C LYS A 426 -25.05 -23.86 10.12
N GLY A 427 -26.29 -24.29 9.92
CA GLY A 427 -27.45 -23.39 9.86
C GLY A 427 -27.39 -22.45 8.64
N ASN A 428 -27.62 -21.16 8.85
CA ASN A 428 -27.57 -20.13 7.83
C ASN A 428 -26.25 -19.36 7.96
N SER A 429 -25.32 -19.59 7.03
CA SER A 429 -24.03 -18.91 6.98
C SER A 429 -23.68 -18.65 5.52
N ARG A 430 -23.28 -17.42 5.16
CA ARG A 430 -22.99 -17.04 3.78
C ARG A 430 -21.58 -16.47 3.65
N PHE A 431 -20.87 -16.86 2.60
CA PHE A 431 -19.51 -16.41 2.30
C PHE A 431 -19.46 -16.05 0.82
N PHE A 432 -19.11 -14.81 0.51
CA PHE A 432 -19.09 -14.28 -0.85
C PHE A 432 -17.72 -13.75 -1.19
N PHE A 433 -17.20 -14.15 -2.35
CA PHE A 433 -15.94 -13.64 -2.83
C PHE A 433 -16.09 -12.22 -3.35
N SER A 434 -15.21 -11.33 -2.91
CA SER A 434 -15.11 -9.95 -3.40
C SER A 434 -13.65 -9.54 -3.46
N GLY A 435 -13.14 -9.35 -4.68
CA GLY A 435 -11.78 -8.88 -4.90
C GLY A 435 -11.56 -7.48 -4.32
N SER A 436 -12.55 -6.59 -4.44
CA SER A 436 -12.48 -5.23 -3.89
C SER A 436 -12.41 -5.22 -2.36
N SER A 437 -13.16 -6.09 -1.69
CA SER A 437 -13.12 -6.22 -0.22
C SER A 437 -11.80 -6.83 0.26
N ILE A 438 -11.22 -7.79 -0.48
CA ILE A 438 -9.88 -8.32 -0.19
C ILE A 438 -8.82 -7.22 -0.38
N GLN A 439 -8.91 -6.42 -1.46
CA GLN A 439 -8.02 -5.28 -1.69
C GLN A 439 -8.14 -4.20 -0.61
N LEU A 440 -9.35 -3.93 -0.12
CA LEU A 440 -9.58 -3.06 1.04
C LEU A 440 -8.79 -3.56 2.25
N ALA A 441 -8.89 -4.86 2.56
CA ALA A 441 -8.18 -5.46 3.68
C ALA A 441 -6.66 -5.45 3.47
N THR A 442 -6.14 -5.85 2.31
CA THR A 442 -4.70 -5.85 2.02
C THR A 442 -4.11 -4.44 1.97
N SER A 443 -4.92 -3.40 1.73
CA SER A 443 -4.48 -2.00 1.81
C SER A 443 -4.02 -1.57 3.22
N LEU A 444 -4.47 -2.28 4.27
CA LEU A 444 -4.04 -2.04 5.65
C LEU A 444 -2.62 -2.58 5.93
N LEU A 445 -2.11 -3.46 5.08
CA LEU A 445 -0.78 -4.02 5.22
C LEU A 445 0.29 -2.96 4.92
N THR A 446 1.38 -2.99 5.68
CA THR A 446 2.48 -2.04 5.52
C THR A 446 3.21 -2.25 4.20
N THR A 447 3.44 -1.17 3.44
CA THR A 447 4.31 -1.17 2.26
C THR A 447 5.78 -1.32 2.67
N GLN A 448 6.54 -2.13 1.94
CA GLN A 448 7.99 -2.23 2.10
C GLN A 448 8.72 -1.35 1.09
N SER A 449 9.84 -0.74 1.51
CA SER A 449 10.73 -0.03 0.59
C SER A 449 11.68 -1.04 -0.03
N LEU A 450 11.59 -1.25 -1.34
CA LEU A 450 12.53 -2.10 -2.09
C LEU A 450 13.82 -1.35 -2.41
N SER A 451 13.69 -0.07 -2.76
CA SER A 451 14.84 0.81 -2.98
C SER A 451 14.56 2.20 -2.46
N TRP A 452 15.64 2.92 -2.18
CA TRP A 452 15.62 4.34 -1.85
C TRP A 452 16.83 4.97 -2.53
N ARG A 453 16.61 6.05 -3.29
CA ARG A 453 17.69 6.82 -3.90
C ARG A 453 17.33 8.29 -3.98
N GLU A 454 18.36 9.12 -3.85
CA GLU A 454 18.28 10.51 -4.25
C GLU A 454 18.47 10.64 -5.77
N ILE A 455 17.65 11.48 -6.40
CA ILE A 455 17.73 11.78 -7.83
C ILE A 455 18.48 13.09 -8.02
N THR A 456 19.65 13.00 -8.66
CA THR A 456 20.41 14.14 -9.15
C THR A 456 20.23 14.30 -10.66
N PRO A 457 20.57 15.45 -11.26
CA PRO A 457 20.44 15.67 -12.70
C PRO A 457 21.16 14.64 -13.57
N GLU A 458 22.21 13.99 -13.05
CA GLU A 458 22.97 12.95 -13.74
C GLU A 458 22.26 11.59 -13.77
N ILE A 459 21.35 11.35 -12.81
CA ILE A 459 20.67 10.07 -12.58
C ILE A 459 19.18 10.17 -12.95
N GLU A 460 18.67 11.37 -13.22
CA GLU A 460 17.31 11.56 -13.72
C GLU A 460 17.10 10.72 -14.99
N PRO A 461 16.10 9.82 -15.01
CA PRO A 461 15.81 9.05 -16.21
C PRO A 461 15.51 10.04 -17.34
N ARG A 462 16.36 10.05 -18.36
CA ARG A 462 16.06 10.83 -19.57
C ARG A 462 14.73 10.32 -20.08
N ALA A 463 13.75 11.22 -20.20
CA ALA A 463 12.48 10.88 -20.82
C ALA A 463 12.79 10.15 -22.13
N ALA A 464 12.26 8.92 -22.28
CA ALA A 464 12.38 8.19 -23.51
C ALA A 464 11.92 9.15 -24.61
N ALA A 465 12.81 9.47 -25.56
CA ALA A 465 12.41 10.22 -26.72
C ALA A 465 11.28 9.42 -27.37
N THR A 466 10.06 9.94 -27.31
CA THR A 466 8.96 9.44 -28.12
C THR A 466 9.46 9.39 -29.56
N PRO A 467 9.38 8.23 -30.24
CA PRO A 467 9.88 8.08 -31.61
C PRO A 467 9.20 9.01 -32.60
#